data_AF-A0A529HA95-F1
#
_entry.id   AF-A0A529HA95-F1
#
_cell.length_a   1.000
_cell.length_b   1.000
_cell.length_c   1.000
_cell.angle_alpha   90.00
_cell.angle_beta   90.00
_cell.angle_gamma   90.00
#
_symmetry.space_group_name_H-M   'P 1'
#
loop_
_entity.id
_entity.type
_entity.pdbx_description
1 polymer ?
#
loop_
_entity_poly.entity_id
_entity_poly.type
_entity_poly.pdbx_seq_one_letter_code
_entity_poly.pdbx_strand_id
1 'polypeptide(L)' 'ILSVVGVEATVTFDATKPDGTPRKLLDVSRLFATGWRPRCSLRDGLEQTYGWFLRHVETGDVRLGAG' A
#
# COMPACT_ATOMS: atom_id res chain seq x y z
N ILE A 1 -2.03 6.72 -4.24
CA ILE A 1 -0.63 6.29 -4.43
C ILE A 1 0.20 7.44 -5.01
N LEU A 2 -0.06 7.91 -6.24
CA LEU A 2 0.70 9.03 -6.81
C LEU A 2 0.74 10.27 -5.91
N SER A 3 -0.39 10.63 -5.30
CA SER A 3 -0.48 11.72 -4.33
C SER A 3 0.35 11.52 -3.06
N VAL A 4 0.59 10.26 -2.65
CA VAL A 4 1.45 9.94 -1.50
C VAL A 4 2.92 10.06 -1.87
N VAL A 5 3.27 9.71 -3.10
CA VAL A 5 4.63 9.84 -3.65
C VAL A 5 4.97 11.29 -3.98
N GLY A 6 3.97 12.13 -4.27
CA GLY A 6 4.16 13.54 -4.63
C GLY A 6 4.62 13.75 -6.06
N VAL A 7 4.24 12.86 -6.98
CA VAL A 7 4.64 12.91 -8.39
C VAL A 7 3.46 13.19 -9.31
N GLU A 8 3.70 14.03 -10.32
CA GLU A 8 2.79 14.21 -11.44
C GLU A 8 3.05 13.12 -12.49
N ALA A 9 2.18 12.12 -12.53
CA ALA A 9 2.28 10.99 -13.44
C ALA A 9 0.88 10.47 -13.83
N THR A 10 0.83 9.69 -14.90
CA THR A 10 -0.40 9.03 -15.38
C THR A 10 -0.36 7.54 -15.04
N VAL A 11 -1.43 7.02 -14.44
CA VAL A 11 -1.62 5.58 -14.25
C VAL A 11 -2.32 5.00 -15.48
N THR A 12 -1.69 4.02 -16.13
CA THR A 12 -2.26 3.31 -17.28
C THR A 12 -2.50 1.85 -16.92
N PHE A 13 -3.67 1.34 -17.28
CA PHE A 13 -4.04 -0.07 -17.12
C PHE A 13 -3.96 -0.78 -18.47
N ASP A 14 -3.16 -1.84 -18.57
CA ASP A 14 -3.03 -2.68 -19.76
C ASP A 14 -4.06 -3.81 -19.72
N ALA A 15 -5.18 -3.61 -20.42
CA ALA A 15 -6.28 -4.59 -20.49
C ALA A 15 -5.96 -5.84 -21.35
N THR A 16 -4.78 -5.92 -21.97
CA THR A 16 -4.34 -7.15 -22.66
C THR A 16 -3.88 -8.23 -21.68
N LYS A 17 -3.63 -7.86 -20.43
CA LYS A 17 -3.22 -8.78 -19.36
C LYS A 17 -4.45 -9.30 -18.61
N PRO A 18 -4.46 -10.58 -18.22
CA PRO A 18 -5.60 -11.16 -17.52
C PRO A 18 -5.73 -10.55 -16.13
N ASP A 19 -6.96 -10.22 -15.74
CA ASP A 19 -7.29 -9.87 -14.37
C ASP A 19 -7.28 -11.12 -13.46
N GLY A 20 -7.02 -10.90 -12.18
CA GLY A 20 -7.23 -11.91 -11.14
C GLY A 20 -8.71 -12.08 -10.79
N THR A 21 -8.99 -12.72 -9.64
CA THR A 21 -10.37 -12.78 -9.12
C THR A 21 -10.92 -11.36 -8.89
N PRO A 22 -12.13 -11.01 -9.39
CA PRO A 22 -12.64 -9.64 -9.35
C PRO A 22 -12.77 -9.04 -7.95
N ARG A 23 -12.94 -9.88 -6.93
CA ARG A 23 -13.08 -9.44 -5.55
C ARG A 23 -12.52 -10.48 -4.59
N LYS A 24 -11.60 -10.03 -3.72
CA LYS A 24 -11.05 -10.83 -2.63
C LYS A 24 -10.97 -9.96 -1.37
N LEU A 25 -11.79 -10.29 -0.37
CA LEU A 25 -11.85 -9.61 0.92
C LEU A 25 -12.10 -10.62 2.03
N LEU A 26 -11.74 -10.25 3.25
CA LEU A 26 -12.05 -11.01 4.45
C LEU A 26 -13.35 -10.50 5.08
N ASP A 27 -14.19 -11.42 5.57
CA ASP A 27 -15.21 -11.06 6.55
C ASP A 27 -14.54 -10.85 7.91
N VAL A 28 -14.64 -9.62 8.41
CA VAL A 28 -14.02 -9.20 9.68
C VAL A 28 -15.03 -9.07 10.82
N SER A 29 -16.27 -9.55 10.64
CA SER A 29 -17.35 -9.44 11.63
C SER A 29 -16.97 -10.04 12.98
N ARG A 30 -16.27 -11.19 12.97
CA ARG A 30 -15.77 -11.83 14.19
C ARG A 30 -14.76 -10.98 14.95
N LEU A 31 -13.87 -10.29 14.24
CA LEU A 31 -12.88 -9.41 14.85
C LEU A 31 -13.56 -8.14 15.39
N PHE A 32 -14.59 -7.63 14.72
CA PHE A 32 -15.35 -6.48 15.22
C PHE A 32 -16.18 -6.81 16.45
N ALA A 33 -16.67 -8.05 16.58
CA ALA A 33 -17.41 -8.52 17.74
C ALA A 33 -16.57 -8.54 19.02
N THR A 34 -15.24 -8.58 18.93
CA THR A 34 -14.35 -8.47 20.12
C THR A 34 -14.17 -7.02 20.60
N GLY A 35 -14.78 -6.05 19.91
CA GLY A 35 -14.54 -4.62 20.13
C GLY A 35 -13.33 -4.07 19.38
N TRP A 36 -12.53 -4.91 18.73
CA TRP A 36 -11.39 -4.45 17.94
C TRP A 36 -11.84 -3.64 16.72
N ARG A 37 -11.10 -2.57 16.41
CA ARG A 37 -11.29 -1.76 15.19
C ARG A 37 -9.93 -1.40 14.58
N PRO A 38 -9.81 -1.34 13.24
CA PRO A 38 -8.62 -0.83 12.60
C PRO A 38 -8.45 0.65 12.95
N ARG A 39 -7.21 1.07 13.20
CA ARG A 39 -6.88 2.45 13.60
C ARG A 39 -6.18 3.24 12.51
N CYS A 40 -5.72 2.58 11.45
CA CYS A 40 -5.08 3.22 10.31
C CYS A 40 -5.97 3.09 9.07
N SER A 41 -6.14 4.20 8.35
CA SER A 41 -6.69 4.13 7.01
C SER A 41 -5.63 3.63 6.02
N LEU A 42 -6.07 3.23 4.83
CA LEU A 42 -5.13 2.87 3.76
C LEU A 42 -4.20 4.03 3.41
N ARG A 43 -4.72 5.28 3.41
CA ARG A 43 -3.93 6.46 3.10
C ARG A 43 -2.84 6.69 4.14
N ASP A 44 -3.21 6.72 5.42
CA ASP A 44 -2.27 6.96 6.51
C ASP A 44 -1.19 5.88 6.53
N GLY A 45 -1.58 4.63 6.29
CA GLY A 45 -0.64 3.51 6.20
C GLY A 45 0.36 3.68 5.05
N LEU A 46 -0.11 4.11 3.87
CA LEU A 46 0.75 4.37 2.71
C LEU A 46 1.72 5.53 2.97
N GLU A 47 1.25 6.64 3.53
CA GLU A 47 2.09 7.81 3.84
C GLU A 47 3.17 7.47 4.87
N GLN A 48 2.80 6.78 5.95
CA GLN A 48 3.75 6.32 6.97
C GLN A 48 4.79 5.35 6.39
N THR A 49 4.35 4.38 5.58
CA THR A 49 5.23 3.37 5.00
C THR A 49 6.20 3.99 3.99
N TYR A 50 5.71 4.88 3.13
CA TYR A 50 6.55 5.55 2.14
C TYR A 50 7.58 6.47 2.83
N GLY A 51 7.17 7.23 3.85
CA GLY A 51 8.10 8.03 4.64
C GLY A 51 9.14 7.19 5.39
N TRP A 52 8.74 6.03 5.92
CA TRP A 52 9.70 5.05 6.48
C TRP A 52 10.70 4.58 5.43
N PHE A 53 10.23 4.18 4.25
CA PHE A 53 11.08 3.71 3.16
C PHE A 53 12.13 4.74 2.76
N LEU A 54 11.73 6.00 2.54
CA LEU A 54 12.67 7.07 2.16
C LEU A 54 13.80 7.27 3.19
N ARG A 55 13.45 7.30 4.49
CA ARG A 55 14.45 7.41 5.56
C ARG A 55 15.44 6.25 5.56
N HIS A 56 14.96 5.04 5.29
CA HIS A 56 15.79 3.83 5.36
C HIS A 56 16.58 3.59 4.06
N VAL A 57 16.14 4.17 2.94
CA VAL A 57 16.94 4.25 1.72
C VAL A 57 18.11 5.20 1.93
N GLU A 58 17.87 6.35 2.57
CA GLU A 58 18.93 7.32 2.88
C GLU A 58 19.98 6.75 3.86
N THR A 59 19.56 5.95 4.84
CA THR A 59 20.48 5.31 5.81
C THR A 59 21.12 4.01 5.31
N GLY A 60 20.69 3.47 4.16
CA GLY A 60 21.23 2.23 3.58
C GLY A 60 20.68 0.94 4.19
N ASP A 61 19.61 1.02 4.99
CA ASP A 61 18.98 -0.13 5.66
C ASP A 61 18.07 -0.93 4.71
N VAL A 62 17.60 -0.32 3.63
CA VAL A 62 16.79 -0.99 2.62
C VAL A 62 17.67 -1.70 1.60
N ARG A 63 17.48 -3.02 1.47
CA ARG A 63 18.05 -3.79 0.35
C ARG A 63 17.28 -3.46 -0.93
N LEU A 64 17.83 -2.57 -1.73
CA LEU A 64 17.39 -2.37 -3.10
C LEU A 64 17.92 -3.55 -3.92
N GLY A 65 17.03 -4.36 -4.51
CA GLY A 65 17.46 -5.45 -5.39
C GLY A 65 18.33 -4.89 -6.51
N ALA A 66 19.45 -5.57 -6.81
CA ALA A 66 20.29 -5.21 -7.94
C ALA A 66 19.45 -5.24 -9.22
N GLY A 67 19.50 -4.14 -9.99
CA GLY A 67 18.91 -4.06 -11.32
C GLY A 67 19.59 -4.99 -12.31
#